data_AF-A0A9E0MK74-F1
#
_entry.id   AF-A0A9E0MK74-F1
#
_cell.length_a   1.000
_cell.length_b   1.000
_cell.length_c   1.000
_cell.angle_alpha   90.00
_cell.angle_beta   90.00
_cell.angle_gamma   90.00
#
_symmetry.space_group_name_H-M   'P 1'
#
loop_
_entity.id
_entity.type
_entity.pdbx_description
1 polymer ?
#
loop_
_entity_poly.entity_id
_entity_poly.type
_entity_poly.pdbx_seq_one_letter_code
_entity_poly.pdbx_strand_id
1 'polypeptide(L)'
;MSRRFALDLIHGRAVAVAIAGDDGEGNLPEEVAAAAHLGPARRREYLAGRRALRAALADLGVTAPAIGADPRGAPIVPAPMVGSISHKGELALAVAAPADGWTVGVDLERRAPRTIDLSRRVLTDRELAALADRDDDARRRAVVQAFAIKEAIYKAIDPFLGRYVGFREVAVWPEGDRVEVEAPAAWGLEVVAACAEVDDHWVATARARRR
;
A
#
# COMPACT_ATOMS: atom_id res chain seq x y z
N MET A 1 -4.21 23.02 -6.37
CA MET A 1 -4.95 22.68 -5.14
C MET A 1 -4.24 21.51 -4.47
N SER A 2 -3.73 21.72 -3.26
CA SER A 2 -3.04 20.70 -2.45
C SER A 2 -4.04 19.61 -2.05
N ARG A 3 -4.05 18.47 -2.76
CA ARG A 3 -4.85 17.30 -2.37
C ARG A 3 -4.10 16.56 -1.26
N ARG A 4 -4.15 17.10 -0.05
CA ARG A 4 -3.91 16.33 1.17
C ARG A 4 -5.26 15.88 1.71
N PHE A 5 -5.42 14.58 1.95
CA PHE A 5 -6.56 14.04 2.67
C PHE A 5 -6.09 12.99 3.66
N ALA A 6 -6.91 12.72 4.67
CA ALA A 6 -6.63 11.72 5.67
C ALA A 6 -7.86 10.85 5.90
N LEU A 7 -7.64 9.57 6.19
CA LEU A 7 -8.67 8.56 6.35
C LEU A 7 -8.37 7.75 7.60
N ASP A 8 -9.42 7.41 8.34
CA ASP A 8 -9.36 6.38 9.37
C ASP A 8 -9.76 5.05 8.73
N LEU A 9 -8.75 4.24 8.39
CA LEU A 9 -8.94 2.94 7.77
C LEU A 9 -8.90 1.85 8.84
N ILE A 10 -9.48 0.68 8.53
CA ILE A 10 -9.57 -0.48 9.43
C ILE A 10 -8.20 -0.87 10.02
N HIS A 11 -7.10 -0.63 9.28
CA HIS A 11 -5.74 -1.04 9.66
C HIS A 11 -4.83 0.11 10.12
N GLY A 12 -5.33 1.33 10.24
CA GLY A 12 -4.54 2.46 10.74
C GLY A 12 -4.93 3.82 10.18
N ARG A 13 -4.21 4.84 10.65
CA ARG A 13 -4.37 6.21 10.17
C ARG A 13 -3.67 6.35 8.83
N ALA A 14 -4.41 6.74 7.79
CA ALA A 14 -3.86 6.94 6.46
C ALA A 14 -3.84 8.42 6.08
N VAL A 15 -2.74 8.88 5.49
CA VAL A 15 -2.59 10.25 5.00
C VAL A 15 -2.06 10.22 3.57
N ALA A 16 -2.77 10.91 2.68
CA ALA A 16 -2.34 11.15 1.31
C ALA A 16 -1.78 12.57 1.17
N VAL A 17 -0.73 12.72 0.37
CA VAL A 17 -0.15 14.01 -0.01
C VAL A 17 0.08 14.06 -1.51
N ALA A 18 0.05 15.26 -2.07
CA ALA A 18 0.45 15.49 -3.45
C ALA A 18 1.96 15.26 -3.64
N ILE A 19 2.31 14.66 -4.77
CA ILE A 19 3.67 14.58 -5.27
C ILE A 19 3.99 15.92 -5.94
N ALA A 20 4.56 16.85 -5.17
CA ALA A 20 4.98 18.16 -5.66
C ALA A 20 6.06 18.06 -6.74
N GLY A 21 6.12 19.04 -7.64
CA GLY A 21 7.09 19.10 -8.73
C GLY A 21 8.51 19.47 -8.31
N ASP A 22 8.68 20.03 -7.11
CA ASP A 22 9.97 20.36 -6.51
C ASP A 22 10.25 19.54 -5.24
N ASP A 23 11.50 19.66 -4.80
CA ASP A 23 12.09 18.88 -3.73
C ASP A 23 12.11 19.61 -2.39
N GLY A 24 11.57 20.84 -2.31
CA GLY A 24 11.95 21.80 -1.29
C GLY A 24 11.08 21.79 -0.03
N GLU A 25 9.76 21.71 -0.17
CA GLU A 25 8.88 22.01 0.97
C GLU A 25 8.52 20.76 1.80
N GLY A 26 8.84 20.80 3.10
CA GLY A 26 8.47 19.76 4.08
C GLY A 26 9.32 18.48 4.08
N ASN A 27 10.38 18.40 3.27
CA ASN A 27 11.32 17.28 3.26
C ASN A 27 12.44 17.46 4.28
N LEU A 28 12.86 16.36 4.91
CA LEU A 28 14.00 16.39 5.83
C LEU A 28 15.32 16.23 5.05
N PRO A 29 16.41 16.94 5.42
CA PRO A 29 17.67 16.90 4.68
C PRO A 29 18.23 15.50 4.47
N GLU A 30 18.08 14.62 5.46
CA GLU A 30 18.54 13.23 5.40
C GLU A 30 17.75 12.41 4.37
N GLU A 31 16.46 12.68 4.20
CA GLU A 31 15.63 12.02 3.18
C GLU A 31 15.96 12.52 1.78
N VAL A 32 16.25 13.82 1.65
CA VAL A 32 16.72 14.43 0.39
C VAL A 32 18.06 13.84 -0.01
N ALA A 33 19.00 13.71 0.93
CA ALA A 33 20.30 13.08 0.70
C ALA A 33 20.13 11.60 0.30
N ALA A 34 19.28 10.84 1.00
CA ALA A 34 19.00 9.44 0.67
C ALA A 34 18.40 9.27 -0.73
N ALA A 35 17.61 10.24 -1.20
CA ALA A 35 16.95 10.20 -2.51
C ALA A 35 17.81 10.79 -3.65
N ALA A 36 19.01 11.34 -3.38
CA ALA A 36 19.80 12.09 -4.35
C ALA A 36 20.23 11.28 -5.58
N HIS A 37 20.38 9.95 -5.43
CA HIS A 37 20.76 9.04 -6.50
C HIS A 37 19.58 8.58 -7.37
N LEU A 38 18.34 8.88 -6.97
CA LEU A 38 17.13 8.47 -7.68
C LEU A 38 16.85 9.41 -8.86
N GLY A 39 16.33 8.84 -9.96
CA GLY A 39 15.83 9.66 -11.07
C GLY A 39 14.71 10.60 -10.64
N PRO A 40 14.47 11.73 -11.35
CA PRO A 40 13.60 12.81 -10.86
C PRO A 40 12.20 12.38 -10.43
N ALA A 41 11.52 11.54 -11.22
CA ALA A 41 10.18 11.04 -10.87
C ALA A 41 10.21 10.20 -9.59
N ARG A 42 11.14 9.25 -9.50
CA ARG A 42 11.27 8.37 -8.34
C ARG A 42 11.69 9.10 -7.08
N ARG A 43 12.53 10.13 -7.21
CA ARG A 43 12.93 11.03 -6.11
C ARG A 43 11.72 11.75 -5.51
N ARG A 44 10.83 12.29 -6.35
CA ARG A 44 9.59 12.94 -5.89
C ARG A 44 8.63 11.98 -5.20
N GLU A 45 8.40 10.79 -5.78
CA GLU A 45 7.60 9.72 -5.16
C GLU A 45 8.16 9.32 -3.80
N TYR A 46 9.49 9.12 -3.72
CA TYR A 46 10.18 8.75 -2.49
C TYR A 46 9.88 9.78 -1.40
N LEU A 47 10.17 11.05 -1.66
CA LEU A 47 10.01 12.13 -0.70
C LEU A 47 8.55 12.34 -0.29
N ALA A 48 7.63 12.32 -1.26
CA ALA A 48 6.20 12.46 -0.97
C ALA A 48 5.67 11.34 -0.07
N GLY A 49 6.11 10.09 -0.31
CA GLY A 49 5.75 8.97 0.55
C GLY A 49 6.21 9.12 1.99
N ARG A 50 7.42 9.67 2.22
CA ARG A 50 7.93 9.89 3.57
C ARG A 50 7.21 11.05 4.25
N ARG A 51 6.88 12.12 3.52
CA ARG A 51 6.01 13.21 4.02
C ARG A 51 4.66 12.66 4.46
N ALA A 52 4.02 11.82 3.64
CA ALA A 52 2.76 11.16 3.98
C ALA A 52 2.88 10.32 5.25
N LEU A 53 3.94 9.52 5.38
CA LEU A 53 4.14 8.66 6.54
C LEU A 53 4.42 9.46 7.83
N ARG A 54 5.26 10.50 7.76
CA ARG A 54 5.46 11.42 8.90
C ARG A 54 4.16 12.11 9.30
N ALA A 55 3.33 12.51 8.34
CA ALA A 55 2.04 13.11 8.63
C ALA A 55 1.08 12.11 9.29
N ALA A 56 1.03 10.85 8.83
CA ALA A 56 0.23 9.80 9.46
C ALA A 56 0.70 9.48 10.89
N LEU A 57 2.02 9.46 11.13
CA LEU A 57 2.60 9.29 12.46
C LEU A 57 2.28 10.49 13.37
N ALA A 58 2.36 11.71 12.85
CA ALA A 58 2.04 12.93 13.60
C ALA A 58 0.56 12.98 14.01
N ASP A 59 -0.36 12.55 13.14
CA ASP A 59 -1.80 12.41 13.46
C ASP A 59 -2.03 11.42 14.63
N LEU A 60 -1.10 10.47 14.84
CA LEU A 60 -1.09 9.52 15.96
C LEU A 60 -0.25 10.01 17.16
N GLY A 61 0.17 11.27 17.17
CA GLY A 61 0.97 11.87 18.25
C GLY A 61 2.45 11.51 18.24
N VAL A 62 2.95 10.90 17.15
CA VAL A 62 4.35 10.49 17.01
C VAL A 62 5.11 11.45 16.09
N THR A 63 6.05 12.20 16.65
CA THR A 63 7.01 12.98 15.85
C THR A 63 8.11 12.05 15.34
N ALA A 64 8.09 11.73 14.06
CA ALA A 64 9.08 10.87 13.43
C ALA A 64 10.30 11.66 12.91
N PRO A 65 11.52 11.12 13.05
CA PRO A 65 12.69 11.65 12.36
C PRO A 65 12.61 11.37 10.84
N ALA A 66 13.72 11.60 10.12
CA ALA A 66 13.86 11.17 8.74
C ALA A 66 13.60 9.66 8.59
N ILE A 67 12.76 9.32 7.62
CA ILE A 67 12.35 7.94 7.37
C ILE A 67 13.24 7.36 6.26
N GLY A 68 14.15 6.47 6.66
CA GLY A 68 15.00 5.70 5.76
C GLY A 68 14.24 4.60 5.01
N ALA A 69 14.99 3.81 4.23
CA ALA A 69 14.51 2.59 3.60
C ALA A 69 15.41 1.42 4.00
N ASP A 70 14.81 0.25 4.22
CA ASP A 70 15.54 -0.99 4.45
C ASP A 70 16.14 -1.53 3.13
N PRO A 71 16.96 -2.62 3.17
CA PRO A 71 17.54 -3.19 1.95
C PRO A 71 16.53 -3.69 0.91
N ARG A 72 15.26 -3.90 1.29
CA ARG A 72 14.16 -4.32 0.40
C ARG A 72 13.30 -3.12 -0.05
N GLY A 73 13.63 -1.91 0.42
CA GLY A 73 12.97 -0.66 0.06
C GLY A 73 11.80 -0.26 0.96
N ALA A 74 11.46 -1.04 1.99
CA ALA A 74 10.40 -0.72 2.93
C ALA A 74 10.80 0.46 3.85
N PRO A 75 9.86 1.32 4.29
CA PRO A 75 10.19 2.44 5.17
C PRO A 75 10.65 1.93 6.55
N ILE A 76 11.71 2.55 7.10
CA ILE A 76 12.16 2.28 8.48
C ILE A 76 11.31 3.14 9.42
N VAL A 77 10.33 2.53 10.08
CA VAL A 77 9.35 3.22 10.93
C VAL A 77 9.82 3.22 12.39
N PRO A 78 9.73 4.35 13.14
CA PRO A 78 10.12 4.38 14.54
C PRO A 78 9.21 3.48 15.39
N ALA A 79 9.82 2.67 16.26
CA ALA A 79 9.08 1.88 17.25
C ALA A 79 8.32 2.80 18.23
N PRO A 80 7.14 2.39 18.75
CA PRO A 80 6.48 1.09 18.55
C PRO A 80 5.50 1.09 17.36
N MET A 81 5.71 1.94 16.35
CA MET A 81 4.81 2.09 15.21
C MET A 81 5.21 1.17 14.04
N VAL A 82 4.22 0.85 13.23
CA VAL A 82 4.39 0.25 11.89
C VAL A 82 3.77 1.16 10.85
N GLY A 83 4.23 1.03 9.61
CA GLY A 83 3.73 1.85 8.53
C GLY A 83 4.10 1.32 7.16
N SER A 84 3.35 1.77 6.16
CA SER A 84 3.52 1.39 4.78
C SER A 84 3.26 2.57 3.87
N ILE A 85 3.84 2.56 2.68
CA ILE A 85 3.75 3.63 1.69
C ILE A 85 3.31 3.03 0.35
N SER A 86 2.46 3.76 -0.35
CA SER A 86 2.18 3.56 -1.78
C SER A 86 2.09 4.91 -2.49
N HIS A 87 2.17 4.90 -3.81
CA HIS A 87 2.00 6.09 -4.62
C HIS A 87 1.41 5.73 -5.97
N LYS A 88 0.65 6.66 -6.53
CA LYS A 88 0.05 6.51 -7.84
C LYS A 88 -0.18 7.87 -8.48
N GLY A 89 0.38 8.05 -9.68
CA GLY A 89 0.25 9.30 -10.42
C GLY A 89 0.82 10.47 -9.64
N GLU A 90 -0.04 11.32 -9.13
CA GLU A 90 0.32 12.55 -8.41
C GLU A 90 0.11 12.46 -6.90
N LEU A 91 -0.22 11.27 -6.37
CA LEU A 91 -0.51 11.06 -4.96
C LEU A 91 0.47 10.05 -4.35
N ALA A 92 0.95 10.36 -3.15
CA ALA A 92 1.59 9.40 -2.26
C ALA A 92 0.70 9.22 -1.03
N LEU A 93 0.47 7.97 -0.65
CA LEU A 93 -0.35 7.57 0.49
C LEU A 93 0.52 6.77 1.46
N ALA A 94 0.37 7.05 2.75
CA ALA A 94 0.95 6.21 3.79
C ALA A 94 -0.10 5.83 4.82
N VAL A 95 0.06 4.65 5.42
CA VAL A 95 -0.67 4.22 6.60
C VAL A 95 0.30 4.07 7.76
N ALA A 96 -0.12 4.45 8.96
CA ALA A 96 0.59 4.21 10.20
C ALA A 96 -0.35 3.62 11.26
N ALA A 97 0.17 2.75 12.11
CA ALA A 97 -0.56 2.15 13.23
C ALA A 97 0.41 1.75 14.35
N PRO A 98 -0.06 1.62 15.61
CA PRO A 98 0.67 0.87 16.62
C PRO A 98 0.96 -0.55 16.12
N ALA A 99 2.15 -1.08 16.42
CA ALA A 99 2.50 -2.43 16.00
C ALA A 99 1.54 -3.46 16.62
N ASP A 100 1.41 -3.53 17.95
CA ASP A 100 0.55 -4.51 18.65
C ASP A 100 0.68 -5.96 18.13
N GLY A 101 1.90 -6.34 17.72
CA GLY A 101 2.22 -7.64 17.10
C GLY A 101 1.94 -7.73 15.59
N TRP A 102 1.32 -6.70 15.02
CA TRP A 102 1.01 -6.54 13.60
C TRP A 102 2.05 -5.73 12.84
N THR A 103 2.15 -6.03 11.55
CA THR A 103 2.70 -5.19 10.50
C THR A 103 1.58 -4.71 9.60
N VAL A 104 1.81 -3.67 8.79
CA VAL A 104 0.80 -3.09 7.90
C VAL A 104 1.32 -2.93 6.48
N GLY A 105 0.39 -2.94 5.52
CA GLY A 105 0.62 -2.67 4.12
C GLY A 105 -0.47 -1.77 3.55
N VAL A 106 -0.12 -0.88 2.63
CA VAL A 106 -1.08 -0.06 1.89
C VAL A 106 -0.76 -0.09 0.41
N ASP A 107 -1.78 -0.06 -0.43
CA ASP A 107 -1.63 0.21 -1.85
C ASP A 107 -2.67 1.17 -2.40
N LEU A 108 -2.24 2.00 -3.36
CA LEU A 108 -3.04 3.03 -4.00
C LEU A 108 -3.02 2.80 -5.50
N GLU A 109 -4.19 2.63 -6.11
CA GLU A 109 -4.31 2.42 -7.55
C GLU A 109 -5.47 3.24 -8.12
N ARG A 110 -5.34 3.72 -9.36
CA ARG A 110 -6.48 4.33 -10.06
C ARG A 110 -7.51 3.26 -10.38
N ARG A 111 -8.79 3.55 -10.20
CA ARG A 111 -9.88 2.61 -10.49
C ARG A 111 -10.06 2.34 -11.97
N ALA A 112 -9.63 3.26 -12.82
CA ALA A 112 -9.71 3.12 -14.26
C ALA A 112 -9.01 1.81 -14.73
N PRO A 113 -9.65 1.03 -15.63
CA PRO A 113 -9.03 -0.13 -16.24
C PRO A 113 -7.65 0.18 -16.82
N ARG A 114 -6.74 -0.79 -16.69
CA ARG A 114 -5.45 -0.73 -17.38
C ARG A 114 -5.63 -1.12 -18.85
N THR A 115 -4.85 -0.50 -19.73
CA THR A 115 -4.77 -0.88 -21.14
C THR A 115 -4.20 -2.29 -21.31
N ILE A 116 -3.26 -2.68 -20.43
CA ILE A 116 -2.64 -4.00 -20.40
C ILE A 116 -3.46 -4.92 -19.52
N ASP A 117 -3.82 -6.09 -20.05
CA ASP A 117 -4.48 -7.14 -19.26
C ASP A 117 -3.46 -7.82 -18.32
N LEU A 118 -3.70 -7.68 -17.01
CA LEU A 118 -2.89 -8.29 -15.96
C LEU A 118 -3.59 -9.49 -15.30
N SER A 119 -4.77 -9.88 -15.78
CA SER A 119 -5.65 -10.87 -15.17
C SER A 119 -4.90 -12.17 -14.82
N ARG A 120 -4.26 -12.80 -15.81
CA ARG A 120 -3.52 -14.07 -15.63
C ARG A 120 -2.29 -13.97 -14.74
N ARG A 121 -1.72 -12.76 -14.57
CA ARG A 121 -0.57 -12.52 -13.69
C ARG A 121 -1.00 -12.32 -12.24
N VAL A 122 -2.11 -11.62 -12.04
CA VAL A 122 -2.56 -11.16 -10.71
C VAL A 122 -3.51 -12.16 -10.07
N LEU A 123 -4.45 -12.69 -10.85
CA LEU A 123 -5.53 -13.53 -10.36
C LEU A 123 -5.11 -15.00 -10.41
N THR A 124 -5.50 -15.75 -9.39
CA THR A 124 -5.56 -17.21 -9.36
C THR A 124 -6.66 -17.72 -10.30
N ASP A 125 -6.66 -19.02 -10.57
CA ASP A 125 -7.67 -19.61 -11.46
C ASP A 125 -9.08 -19.55 -10.85
N ARG A 126 -9.18 -19.59 -9.52
CA ARG A 126 -10.45 -19.42 -8.79
C ARG A 126 -10.97 -17.99 -8.89
N GLU A 127 -10.11 -17.00 -8.73
CA GLU A 127 -10.48 -15.58 -8.91
C GLU A 127 -10.85 -15.29 -10.36
N LEU A 128 -10.14 -15.86 -11.35
CA LEU A 128 -10.50 -15.74 -12.76
C LEU A 128 -11.89 -16.32 -13.05
N ALA A 129 -12.17 -17.51 -12.54
CA ALA A 129 -13.47 -18.16 -12.71
C ALA A 129 -14.61 -17.33 -12.09
N ALA A 130 -14.40 -16.74 -10.92
CA ALA A 130 -15.38 -15.88 -10.25
C ALA A 130 -15.71 -14.57 -11.00
N LEU A 131 -14.87 -14.18 -11.96
CA LEU A 131 -15.07 -12.98 -12.78
C LEU A 131 -15.54 -13.29 -14.20
N ALA A 132 -15.76 -14.57 -14.55
CA ALA A 132 -16.05 -15.00 -15.92
C ALA A 132 -17.33 -14.36 -16.50
N ASP A 133 -18.38 -14.24 -15.67
CA ASP A 133 -19.69 -13.72 -16.09
C ASP A 133 -19.80 -12.20 -16.02
N ARG A 134 -18.74 -11.50 -15.59
CA ARG A 134 -18.72 -10.03 -15.55
C ARG A 134 -18.44 -9.47 -16.92
N ASP A 135 -19.03 -8.31 -17.22
CA ASP A 135 -18.65 -7.53 -18.40
C ASP A 135 -17.15 -7.15 -18.35
N ASP A 136 -16.58 -6.84 -19.52
CA ASP A 136 -15.14 -6.61 -19.66
C ASP A 136 -14.62 -5.45 -18.79
N ASP A 137 -15.40 -4.39 -18.66
CA ASP A 137 -15.02 -3.20 -17.91
C ASP A 137 -15.05 -3.46 -16.39
N ALA A 138 -16.10 -4.11 -15.89
CA ALA A 138 -16.20 -4.57 -14.51
C ALA A 138 -15.10 -5.59 -14.16
N ARG A 139 -14.80 -6.52 -15.07
CA ARG A 139 -13.70 -7.49 -14.91
C ARG A 139 -12.35 -6.78 -14.81
N ARG A 140 -12.04 -5.84 -15.71
CA ARG A 140 -10.77 -5.11 -15.67
C ARG A 140 -10.61 -4.26 -14.42
N ARG A 141 -11.68 -3.61 -13.93
CA ARG A 141 -11.64 -2.91 -12.63
C ARG A 141 -11.36 -3.85 -11.47
N ALA A 142 -12.00 -5.04 -11.46
CA ALA A 142 -11.77 -6.05 -10.44
C ALA A 142 -10.32 -6.57 -10.43
N VAL A 143 -9.67 -6.69 -11.61
CA VAL A 143 -8.24 -7.03 -11.69
C VAL A 143 -7.37 -5.96 -11.02
N VAL A 144 -7.65 -4.67 -11.23
CA VAL A 144 -6.89 -3.58 -10.59
C VAL A 144 -7.14 -3.54 -9.08
N GLN A 145 -8.38 -3.79 -8.64
CA GLN A 145 -8.70 -3.90 -7.22
C GLN A 145 -7.94 -5.05 -6.55
N ALA A 146 -7.96 -6.24 -7.15
CA ALA A 146 -7.22 -7.41 -6.65
C ALA A 146 -5.70 -7.16 -6.64
N PHE A 147 -5.17 -6.46 -7.65
CA PHE A 147 -3.77 -6.05 -7.67
C PHE A 147 -3.42 -5.19 -6.46
N ALA A 148 -4.20 -4.13 -6.19
CA ALA A 148 -3.96 -3.23 -5.06
C ALA A 148 -4.03 -3.98 -3.71
N ILE A 149 -5.03 -4.84 -3.54
CA ILE A 149 -5.18 -5.67 -2.34
C ILE A 149 -3.97 -6.56 -2.13
N LYS A 150 -3.51 -7.25 -3.18
CA LYS A 150 -2.38 -8.18 -3.07
C LYS A 150 -1.05 -7.47 -2.86
N GLU A 151 -0.85 -6.27 -3.41
CA GLU A 151 0.30 -5.40 -3.09
C GLU A 151 0.27 -4.95 -1.62
N ALA A 152 -0.90 -4.58 -1.09
CA ALA A 152 -1.03 -4.26 0.34
C ALA A 152 -0.71 -5.48 1.22
N ILE A 153 -1.22 -6.67 0.87
CA ILE A 153 -0.89 -7.92 1.58
C ILE A 153 0.61 -8.20 1.52
N TYR A 154 1.24 -8.09 0.34
CA TYR A 154 2.67 -8.29 0.17
C TYR A 154 3.48 -7.41 1.12
N LYS A 155 3.18 -6.11 1.19
CA LYS A 155 3.88 -5.16 2.08
C LYS A 155 3.68 -5.51 3.56
N ALA A 156 2.51 -6.02 3.94
CA ALA A 156 2.25 -6.45 5.31
C ALA A 156 3.05 -7.73 5.67
N ILE A 157 3.15 -8.71 4.78
CA ILE A 157 3.80 -10.00 5.07
C ILE A 157 5.32 -10.01 4.85
N ASP A 158 5.85 -9.07 4.06
CA ASP A 158 7.27 -9.00 3.69
C ASP A 158 8.25 -9.11 4.88
N PRO A 159 8.01 -8.42 6.03
CA PRO A 159 8.89 -8.52 7.20
C PRO A 159 8.97 -9.93 7.81
N PHE A 160 7.97 -10.79 7.59
CA PHE A 160 7.95 -12.14 8.13
C PHE A 160 8.51 -13.18 7.17
N LEU A 161 8.24 -13.02 5.87
CA LEU A 161 8.57 -14.03 4.86
C LEU A 161 9.95 -13.80 4.23
N GLY A 162 10.41 -12.54 4.12
CA GLY A 162 11.76 -12.23 3.64
C GLY A 162 12.08 -12.76 2.24
N ARG A 163 11.06 -13.06 1.41
CA ARG A 163 11.21 -13.57 0.03
C ARG A 163 10.21 -12.93 -0.91
N TYR A 164 10.44 -13.07 -2.21
CA TYR A 164 9.41 -12.74 -3.19
C TYR A 164 8.18 -13.62 -2.98
N VAL A 165 6.99 -13.02 -3.03
CA VAL A 165 5.70 -13.70 -2.99
C VAL A 165 4.93 -13.32 -4.25
N GLY A 166 4.57 -14.30 -5.06
CA GLY A 166 3.80 -14.09 -6.28
C GLY A 166 2.33 -13.76 -5.98
N PHE A 167 1.70 -12.94 -6.83
CA PHE A 167 0.27 -12.59 -6.68
C PHE A 167 -0.66 -13.82 -6.58
N ARG A 168 -0.31 -14.90 -7.27
CA ARG A 168 -1.11 -16.12 -7.31
C ARG A 168 -0.90 -17.04 -6.09
N GLU A 169 -0.02 -16.69 -5.16
CA GLU A 169 0.12 -17.43 -3.88
C GLU A 169 -0.99 -17.10 -2.89
N VAL A 170 -1.74 -16.01 -3.12
CA VAL A 170 -2.88 -15.58 -2.29
C VAL A 170 -4.09 -15.40 -3.19
N ALA A 171 -5.26 -15.82 -2.73
CA ALA A 171 -6.54 -15.47 -3.35
C ALA A 171 -7.32 -14.49 -2.47
N VAL A 172 -8.03 -13.56 -3.11
CA VAL A 172 -8.80 -12.52 -2.43
C VAL A 172 -10.20 -12.37 -3.02
N TRP A 173 -11.20 -12.18 -2.16
CA TRP A 173 -12.58 -11.88 -2.56
C TRP A 173 -13.06 -10.63 -1.82
N PRO A 174 -13.11 -9.47 -2.50
CA PRO A 174 -13.62 -8.23 -1.91
C PRO A 174 -15.15 -8.28 -1.75
N GLU A 175 -15.64 -7.94 -0.57
CA GLU A 175 -17.06 -7.82 -0.21
C GLU A 175 -17.30 -6.52 0.57
N GLY A 176 -17.83 -5.50 -0.11
CA GLY A 176 -17.85 -4.14 0.42
C GLY A 176 -16.42 -3.67 0.72
N ASP A 177 -16.18 -3.19 1.95
CA ASP A 177 -14.85 -2.72 2.37
C ASP A 177 -13.95 -3.84 2.91
N ARG A 178 -14.50 -5.04 3.12
CA ARG A 178 -13.77 -6.19 3.65
C ARG A 178 -13.25 -7.06 2.52
N VAL A 179 -12.20 -7.81 2.81
CA VAL A 179 -11.62 -8.76 1.86
C VAL A 179 -11.45 -10.09 2.55
N GLU A 180 -12.08 -11.13 2.01
CA GLU A 180 -11.73 -12.50 2.37
C GLU A 180 -10.37 -12.83 1.76
N VAL A 181 -9.46 -13.35 2.58
CA VAL A 181 -8.07 -13.66 2.19
C VAL A 181 -7.80 -15.14 2.41
N GLU A 182 -7.47 -15.85 1.33
CA GLU A 182 -6.93 -17.20 1.40
C GLU A 182 -5.41 -17.14 1.18
N ALA A 183 -4.68 -17.27 2.29
CA ALA A 183 -3.22 -17.29 2.31
C ALA A 183 -2.68 -18.69 2.70
N PRO A 184 -1.50 -19.11 2.23
CA PRO A 184 -0.94 -20.41 2.54
C PRO A 184 -0.76 -20.63 4.05
N ALA A 185 -1.31 -21.72 4.58
CA ALA A 185 -1.19 -22.07 6.00
C ALA A 185 0.29 -22.18 6.46
N ALA A 186 1.18 -22.62 5.57
CA ALA A 186 2.61 -22.74 5.82
C ALA A 186 3.32 -21.41 6.16
N TRP A 187 2.69 -20.26 5.88
CA TRP A 187 3.23 -18.97 6.30
C TRP A 187 3.16 -18.78 7.82
N GLY A 188 2.24 -19.47 8.51
CA GLY A 188 2.02 -19.29 9.95
C GLY A 188 1.59 -17.86 10.30
N LEU A 189 0.87 -17.19 9.39
CA LEU A 189 0.42 -15.80 9.54
C LEU A 189 -1.09 -15.71 9.63
N GLU A 190 -1.55 -14.78 10.45
CA GLU A 190 -2.87 -14.18 10.35
C GLU A 190 -2.75 -12.97 9.42
N VAL A 191 -3.59 -12.91 8.38
CA VAL A 191 -3.60 -11.83 7.38
C VAL A 191 -5.02 -11.31 7.25
N VAL A 192 -5.18 -9.99 7.37
CA VAL A 192 -6.47 -9.31 7.22
C VAL A 192 -6.30 -8.20 6.19
N ALA A 193 -7.25 -8.06 5.26
CA ALA A 193 -7.22 -7.03 4.24
C ALA A 193 -8.57 -6.31 4.11
N ALA A 194 -8.50 -5.08 3.61
CA ALA A 194 -9.63 -4.20 3.37
C ALA A 194 -9.34 -3.37 2.11
N CYS A 195 -10.39 -2.96 1.40
CA CYS A 195 -10.26 -2.12 0.23
C CYS A 195 -11.45 -1.18 0.13
N ALA A 196 -11.17 0.12 0.02
CA ALA A 196 -12.20 1.14 -0.13
C ALA A 196 -12.03 1.89 -1.45
N GLU A 197 -13.15 2.40 -1.96
CA GLU A 197 -13.16 3.40 -3.01
C GLU A 197 -13.03 4.79 -2.38
N VAL A 198 -12.00 5.53 -2.79
CA VAL A 198 -11.77 6.91 -2.37
C VAL A 198 -11.55 7.73 -3.63
N ASP A 199 -12.53 8.58 -3.96
CA ASP A 199 -12.60 9.29 -5.24
C ASP A 199 -12.43 8.33 -6.44
N ASP A 200 -11.43 8.57 -7.30
CA ASP A 200 -11.09 7.74 -8.45
C ASP A 200 -10.06 6.64 -8.14
N HIS A 201 -9.81 6.34 -6.85
CA HIS A 201 -8.78 5.39 -6.41
C HIS A 201 -9.34 4.20 -5.63
N TRP A 202 -8.70 3.06 -5.83
CA TRP A 202 -8.71 1.96 -4.87
C TRP A 202 -7.65 2.23 -3.81
N VAL A 203 -8.08 2.21 -2.55
CA VAL A 203 -7.19 2.25 -1.39
C VAL A 203 -7.29 0.90 -0.69
N ALA A 204 -6.27 0.07 -0.87
CA ALA A 204 -6.17 -1.22 -0.20
C ALA A 204 -5.28 -1.11 1.03
N THR A 205 -5.67 -1.76 2.12
CA THR A 205 -4.83 -1.94 3.30
C THR A 205 -4.83 -3.39 3.73
N ALA A 206 -3.73 -3.82 4.32
CA ALA A 206 -3.63 -5.11 4.97
C ALA A 206 -2.83 -5.00 6.27
N ARG A 207 -3.04 -5.96 7.16
CA ARG A 207 -2.15 -6.20 8.31
C ARG A 207 -1.85 -7.68 8.44
N ALA A 208 -0.68 -8.01 8.97
CA ALA A 208 -0.26 -9.38 9.21
C ALA A 208 0.42 -9.56 10.56
N ARG A 209 0.28 -10.74 11.18
CA ARG A 209 1.05 -11.16 12.38
C ARG A 209 1.27 -12.67 12.40
N ARG A 210 2.17 -13.15 13.25
CA ARG A 210 2.30 -14.59 13.53
C ARG A 210 1.03 -15.11 14.23
N ARG A 211 0.58 -16.30 13.85
CA ARG A 211 -0.45 -17.04 14.59
C ARG A 211 0.08 -17.60 15.91
#